data_AF-B1YET8-F1
#
_entry.id   AF-B1YET8-F1
#
_cell.length_a   1.000
_cell.length_b   1.000
_cell.length_c   1.000
_cell.angle_alpha   90.00
_cell.angle_beta   90.00
_cell.angle_gamma   90.00
#
_symmetry.space_group_name_H-M   'P 1'
#
loop_
_entity.id
_entity.type
_entity.pdbx_description
1 polymer ?
#
loop_
_entity_poly.entity_id
_entity_poly.type
_entity_poly.pdbx_seq_one_letter_code
_entity_poly.pdbx_strand_id
1 'polypeptide(L)'
;MKFLSGSEFLTFIEKQFSKERYRIDSTYLTANSAKISIFQLDFSEEGIMDIEYLLFLPTLEKRIFIRGVRHPSNFQFFLKSFEPLDELVGPIRQLKN
;
A
#
# COMPACT_ATOMS: atom_id res chain seq x y z
N MET A 1 -3.40 14.42 -18.69
CA MET A 1 -3.61 13.02 -18.29
C MET A 1 -3.27 12.91 -16.80
N LYS A 2 -4.20 12.49 -15.94
CA LYS A 2 -3.95 12.43 -14.50
C LYS A 2 -3.47 11.02 -14.14
N PHE A 3 -2.23 10.89 -13.70
CA PHE A 3 -1.68 9.62 -13.22
C PHE A 3 -1.95 9.47 -11.72
N LEU A 4 -1.96 8.23 -11.23
CA LEU A 4 -2.08 7.94 -9.81
C LEU A 4 -0.81 8.42 -9.10
N SER A 5 -0.91 9.43 -8.25
CA SER A 5 0.21 9.93 -7.46
C SER A 5 0.45 9.09 -6.20
N GLY A 6 1.60 9.28 -5.56
CA GLY A 6 1.87 8.69 -4.24
C GLY A 6 0.80 9.05 -3.20
N SER A 7 0.34 10.31 -3.17
CA SER A 7 -0.71 10.77 -2.25
C SER A 7 -2.08 10.12 -2.52
N GLU A 8 -2.42 9.92 -3.80
CA GLU A 8 -3.65 9.20 -4.17
C GLU A 8 -3.56 7.72 -3.83
N PHE A 9 -2.36 7.12 -3.97
CA PHE A 9 -2.10 5.76 -3.53
C PHE A 9 -2.24 5.62 -2.01
N LEU A 10 -1.66 6.54 -1.21
CA LEU A 10 -1.85 6.56 0.25
C LEU A 10 -3.34 6.64 0.61
N THR A 11 -4.10 7.53 -0.03
CA THR A 11 -5.54 7.66 0.19
C THR A 11 -6.29 6.35 -0.12
N PHE A 12 -5.88 5.62 -1.16
CA PHE A 12 -6.44 4.30 -1.46
C PHE A 12 -6.15 3.29 -0.35
N ILE A 13 -4.91 3.25 0.14
CA ILE A 13 -4.51 2.35 1.23
C ILE A 13 -5.27 2.70 2.51
N GLU A 14 -5.34 3.97 2.90
CA GLU A 14 -6.06 4.42 4.10
C GLU A 14 -7.52 3.97 4.11
N LYS A 15 -8.21 4.01 2.96
CA LYS A 15 -9.60 3.53 2.85
C LYS A 15 -9.78 2.04 3.15
N GLN A 16 -8.70 1.26 3.11
CA GLN A 16 -8.77 -0.16 3.43
C GLN A 16 -8.77 -0.41 4.94
N PHE A 17 -8.33 0.54 5.79
CA PHE A 17 -8.15 0.30 7.23
C PHE A 17 -9.01 1.24 8.08
N SER A 18 -9.54 0.73 9.19
CA SER A 18 -10.19 1.58 10.20
C SER A 18 -9.14 2.28 11.06
N LYS A 19 -9.26 3.61 11.22
CA LYS A 19 -8.38 4.41 12.08
C LYS A 19 -8.48 4.05 13.58
N GLU A 20 -9.52 3.33 13.98
CA GLU A 20 -9.71 2.85 15.35
C GLU A 20 -8.81 1.65 15.67
N ARG A 21 -8.44 0.87 14.65
CA ARG A 21 -7.71 -0.40 14.80
C ARG A 21 -6.32 -0.39 14.19
N TYR A 22 -6.04 0.58 13.32
CA TYR A 22 -4.80 0.63 12.57
C TYR A 22 -4.23 2.05 12.53
N ARG A 23 -2.92 2.13 12.63
CA ARG A 23 -2.13 3.33 12.35
C ARG A 23 -1.39 3.12 11.03
N ILE A 24 -1.42 4.15 10.19
CA ILE A 24 -0.79 4.14 8.87
C ILE A 24 0.23 5.26 8.85
N ASP A 25 1.49 4.90 8.64
CA ASP A 25 2.59 5.85 8.55
C ASP A 25 3.21 5.81 7.15
N SER A 26 3.38 6.96 6.51
CA SER A 26 4.19 7.06 5.30
C SER A 26 5.65 7.35 5.66
N THR A 27 6.57 6.43 5.33
CA THR A 27 8.02 6.69 5.45
C THR A 27 8.47 7.78 4.46
N TYR A 28 7.97 7.70 3.22
CA TYR A 28 8.14 8.76 2.23
C TYR A 28 6.91 8.82 1.32
N LEU A 29 6.66 10.00 0.77
CA LEU A 29 5.58 10.28 -0.14
C LEU A 29 6.06 11.26 -1.20
N THR A 30 6.01 10.87 -2.47
CA THR A 30 6.39 11.72 -3.61
C THR A 30 5.29 11.72 -4.66
N ALA A 31 5.48 12.48 -5.76
CA ALA A 31 4.55 12.50 -6.87
C ALA A 31 4.37 11.11 -7.51
N ASN A 32 5.41 10.27 -7.55
CA ASN A 32 5.42 9.02 -8.29
C ASN A 32 5.81 7.81 -7.43
N SER A 33 5.96 7.96 -6.11
CA SER A 33 6.28 6.84 -5.23
C SER A 33 5.77 7.07 -3.81
N ALA A 34 5.58 5.98 -3.07
CA ALA A 34 5.24 6.01 -1.65
C ALA A 34 5.80 4.76 -0.95
N LYS A 35 6.12 4.89 0.33
CA LYS A 35 6.36 3.77 1.23
C LYS A 35 5.53 3.96 2.48
N ILE A 36 4.71 2.96 2.79
CA ILE A 36 3.67 3.01 3.81
C ILE A 36 3.86 1.80 4.73
N SER A 37 3.93 2.06 6.03
CA SER A 37 3.96 1.03 7.07
C SER A 37 2.62 1.05 7.80
N ILE A 38 2.09 -0.13 8.07
CA ILE A 38 0.80 -0.28 8.74
C ILE A 38 1.02 -1.03 10.05
N PHE A 39 0.45 -0.47 11.10
CA PHE A 39 0.51 -0.98 12.46
C PHE A 39 -0.90 -1.28 12.94
N GLN A 40 -1.05 -2.36 13.70
CA GLN A 40 -2.28 -2.69 14.42
C GLN A 40 -2.20 -2.12 15.84
N LEU A 41 -3.25 -1.42 16.25
CA LEU A 41 -3.36 -0.71 17.53
C LEU A 41 -3.87 -1.60 18.68
N ASP A 42 -3.69 -2.92 18.59
CA ASP A 42 -3.95 -3.79 19.73
C ASP A 42 -2.90 -3.52 20.83
N PHE A 43 -3.11 -4.01 22.06
CA PHE A 43 -2.41 -3.68 23.33
C PHE A 43 -0.92 -3.27 23.27
N SER A 44 -0.16 -3.75 22.28
CA SER A 44 1.12 -3.20 21.85
C SER A 44 1.06 -2.91 20.34
N GLU A 45 1.36 -1.67 19.90
CA GLU A 45 1.42 -1.33 18.48
C GLU A 45 2.32 -2.31 17.72
N GLU A 46 1.73 -3.15 16.88
CA GLU A 46 2.44 -4.21 16.16
C GLU A 46 2.47 -3.87 14.66
N GLY A 47 3.66 -3.90 14.05
CA GLY A 47 3.80 -3.74 12.60
C GLY A 47 3.23 -4.96 11.88
N ILE A 48 2.24 -4.75 11.01
CA ILE A 48 1.57 -5.85 10.29
C ILE A 48 2.07 -5.99 8.86
N MET A 49 2.33 -4.89 8.16
CA MET A 49 2.81 -4.92 6.78
C MET A 49 3.46 -3.60 6.35
N ASP A 50 4.32 -3.70 5.35
CA ASP A 50 4.87 -2.58 4.59
C ASP A 50 4.37 -2.64 3.14
N ILE A 51 4.06 -1.48 2.56
CA ILE A 51 3.60 -1.32 1.19
C ILE A 51 4.48 -0.28 0.49
N GLU A 52 5.09 -0.67 -0.62
CA GLU A 52 5.87 0.21 -1.48
C GLU A 52 5.18 0.37 -2.83
N TYR A 53 5.14 1.62 -3.31
CA TYR A 53 4.54 2.02 -4.56
C TYR A 53 5.53 2.82 -5.39
N LEU A 54 5.61 2.51 -6.69
CA LEU A 54 6.37 3.26 -7.68
C LEU A 54 5.58 3.33 -8.99
N LEU A 55 5.38 4.54 -9.48
CA LEU A 55 4.90 4.82 -10.83
C LEU A 55 6.10 5.02 -11.76
N PHE A 56 6.27 4.10 -12.70
CA PHE A 56 7.31 4.17 -13.71
C PHE A 56 6.91 5.16 -14.81
N LEU A 57 7.42 6.40 -14.72
CA LEU A 57 6.98 7.52 -15.56
C LEU A 57 6.97 7.28 -17.08
N PRO A 58 7.92 6.54 -17.69
CA PRO A 58 7.90 6.30 -19.14
C PRO A 58 6.64 5.55 -19.62
N THR A 59 6.13 4.60 -18.84
CA THR A 59 4.97 3.77 -19.23
C THR A 59 3.75 3.98 -18.35
N LEU A 60 3.90 4.73 -17.25
CA LEU A 60 2.94 4.89 -16.17
C LEU A 60 2.50 3.55 -15.53
N GLU A 61 3.32 2.52 -15.66
CA GLU A 61 3.15 1.26 -14.94
C GLU A 61 3.27 1.50 -13.43
N LYS A 62 2.34 0.91 -12.67
CA LYS A 62 2.31 0.95 -11.21
C LYS A 62 2.97 -0.33 -10.72
N ARG A 63 4.08 -0.18 -10.03
CA ARG A 63 4.80 -1.27 -9.36
C ARG A 63 4.49 -1.18 -7.88
N ILE A 64 3.87 -2.23 -7.36
CA ILE A 64 3.47 -2.29 -5.95
C ILE A 64 4.08 -3.53 -5.32
N PHE A 65 4.69 -3.35 -4.16
CA PHE A 65 5.21 -4.43 -3.33
C PHE A 65 4.54 -4.37 -1.96
N ILE A 66 4.01 -5.50 -1.50
CA ILE A 66 3.39 -5.64 -0.19
C ILE A 66 4.16 -6.72 0.56
N ARG A 67 4.69 -6.39 1.73
CA ARG A 67 5.42 -7.30 2.61
C ARG A 67 4.66 -7.44 3.92
N GLY A 68 4.22 -8.64 4.25
CA GLY A 68 3.73 -8.95 5.58
C GLY A 68 4.89 -9.00 6.58
N VAL A 69 4.76 -8.24 7.67
CA VAL A 69 5.72 -8.21 8.78
C VAL A 69 5.38 -9.29 9.79
N ARG A 70 4.08 -9.43 10.11
CA ARG A 70 3.56 -10.44 11.04
C ARG A 70 3.46 -11.83 10.41
N HIS A 71 3.02 -11.90 9.15
CA HIS A 71 2.95 -13.13 8.35
C HIS A 71 3.86 -12.98 7.14
N PRO A 72 4.96 -13.75 6.99
CA PRO A 72 5.97 -13.53 5.96
C PRO A 72 5.47 -13.95 4.57
N SER A 73 4.48 -13.24 4.06
CA SER A 73 3.95 -13.34 2.70
C SER A 73 4.24 -12.03 1.98
N ASN A 74 4.77 -12.17 0.76
CA ASN A 74 5.13 -11.05 -0.08
C ASN A 74 4.30 -11.10 -1.35
N PHE A 75 3.81 -9.95 -1.79
CA PHE A 75 3.03 -9.81 -3.02
C PHE A 75 3.63 -8.70 -3.87
N GLN A 76 3.65 -8.93 -5.19
CA GLN A 76 4.16 -7.98 -6.15
C GLN A 76 3.18 -7.83 -7.31
N PHE A 77 2.87 -6.58 -7.65
CA PHE A 77 1.93 -6.23 -8.71
C PHE A 77 2.59 -5.30 -9.72
N PHE A 78 2.29 -5.54 -10.99
CA PHE A 78 2.67 -4.71 -12.12
C PHE A 78 1.40 -4.37 -12.88
N LEU A 79 0.84 -3.19 -12.60
CA LEU A 79 -0.42 -2.77 -13.18
C LEU A 79 -0.15 -1.73 -14.27
N LYS A 80 -0.81 -1.87 -15.42
CA LYS A 80 -0.73 -0.84 -16.47
C LYS A 80 -1.33 0.48 -15.98
N SER A 81 -1.02 1.56 -16.70
CA SER A 81 -1.45 2.93 -16.37
C SER A 81 -2.92 3.05 -15.91
N PHE A 82 -3.83 2.39 -16.63
CA PHE A 82 -5.28 2.48 -16.39
C PHE A 82 -5.86 1.29 -15.63
N GLU A 83 -5.05 0.29 -15.27
CA GLU A 83 -5.54 -0.84 -14.49
C GLU A 83 -5.86 -0.39 -13.05
N PRO A 84 -7.02 -0.80 -12.50
CA PRO A 84 -7.43 -0.42 -11.16
C PRO A 84 -6.59 -1.12 -10.09
N LEU A 85 -6.66 -0.64 -8.85
CA LEU A 85 -5.91 -1.20 -7.71
C LEU A 85 -6.64 -2.36 -7.01
N ASP A 86 -7.72 -2.88 -7.60
CA ASP A 86 -8.60 -3.86 -6.96
C ASP A 86 -7.86 -5.17 -6.62
N GLU A 87 -6.83 -5.51 -7.40
CA GLU A 87 -5.96 -6.68 -7.16
C GLU A 87 -5.24 -6.63 -5.81
N LEU A 88 -5.04 -5.44 -5.23
CA LEU A 88 -4.39 -5.28 -3.94
C LEU A 88 -5.29 -5.65 -2.76
N VAL A 89 -6.62 -5.63 -2.93
CA VAL A 89 -7.57 -5.77 -1.82
C VAL A 89 -7.49 -7.16 -1.18
N GLY A 90 -7.32 -8.22 -1.98
CA GLY A 90 -7.17 -9.59 -1.50
C GLY A 90 -5.94 -9.77 -0.59
N PRO A 91 -4.71 -9.48 -1.08
CA PRO A 91 -3.48 -9.52 -0.28
C PRO A 91 -3.54 -8.68 0.98
N ILE A 92 -4.08 -7.44 0.88
CA ILE A 92 -4.23 -6.56 2.04
C ILE A 92 -5.15 -7.20 3.09
N ARG A 93 -6.26 -7.83 2.68
CA ARG A 93 -7.15 -8.56 3.61
C ARG A 93 -6.48 -9.77 4.22
N GLN A 94 -5.68 -10.50 3.44
CA GLN A 94 -4.95 -11.67 3.93
C GLN A 94 -3.95 -11.30 5.03
N LEU A 95 -3.24 -10.18 4.89
CA LEU A 95 -2.22 -9.74 5.85
C LEU A 95 -2.79 -8.97 7.06
N LYS A 96 -4.07 -8.56 7.02
CA LYS A 96 -4.77 -7.92 8.14
C LYS A 96 -5.22 -8.89 9.23
N ASN A 97 -5.51 -10.13 8.84
CA ASN A 97 -6.05 -11.18 9.69
C ASN A 97 -4.90 -12.05 10.22
#